data_AF-A0A975D366-F1
#
_entry.id   AF-A0A975D366-F1
#
_cell.length_a   1.000
_cell.length_b   1.000
_cell.length_c   1.000
_cell.angle_alpha   90.00
_cell.angle_beta   90.00
_cell.angle_gamma   90.00
#
_symmetry.space_group_name_H-M   'P 1'
#
loop_
_entity.id
_entity.type
_entity.pdbx_description
1 polymer ?
#
loop_
_entity_poly.entity_id
_entity_poly.type
_entity_poly.pdbx_seq_one_letter_code
_entity_poly.pdbx_strand_id
1 'polypeptide(L)' 'MTIGNKTLEEFARNADGQTYDGRKVAQWLFEAMTGKPMSDAEAADLVREAQERAARRRKG' A
#
# COMPACT_ATOMS: atom_id res chain seq x y z
N MET A 1 6.13 -1.91 -12.19
CA MET A 1 4.75 -1.38 -12.10
C MET A 1 4.87 0.13 -11.92
N THR A 2 4.28 0.90 -12.82
CA THR A 2 4.30 2.36 -12.83
C THR A 2 2.89 2.91 -12.62
N ILE A 3 2.74 3.85 -11.69
CA ILE A 3 1.48 4.51 -11.33
C ILE A 3 1.67 5.99 -11.66
N GLY A 4 0.95 6.50 -12.67
CA GLY A 4 1.03 7.93 -13.04
C GLY A 4 2.46 8.43 -13.28
N ASN A 5 3.27 7.68 -14.03
CA ASN A 5 4.69 7.94 -14.31
C ASN A 5 5.67 7.81 -13.13
N LYS A 6 5.21 7.35 -11.97
CA LYS A 6 6.07 7.04 -10.82
C LYS A 6 6.17 5.53 -10.60
N THR A 7 7.30 5.05 -10.11
CA THR A 7 7.41 3.70 -9.55
C THR A 7 6.58 3.59 -8.26
N LEU A 8 6.23 2.37 -7.86
CA LEU A 8 5.54 2.14 -6.58
C LEU A 8 6.32 2.70 -5.39
N GLU A 9 7.66 2.62 -5.44
CA GLU A 9 8.54 3.15 -4.40
C GLU A 9 8.47 4.68 -4.33
N GLU A 10 8.52 5.37 -5.48
CA GLU A 10 8.38 6.83 -5.55
C GLU A 10 6.98 7.30 -5.16
N PHE A 11 5.95 6.51 -5.46
CA PHE A 11 4.57 6.78 -5.07
C PHE A 11 4.35 6.62 -3.56
N ALA A 12 5.00 5.62 -2.96
CA ALA A 12 4.83 5.29 -1.55
C ALA A 12 5.66 6.18 -0.60
N ARG A 13 6.43 7.16 -1.09
CA ARG A 13 7.22 8.07 -0.25
C ARG A 13 6.63 9.48 -0.20
N ASN A 14 6.72 10.12 0.97
CA ASN A 14 6.38 11.53 1.13
C ASN A 14 7.52 12.46 0.68
N ALA A 15 7.31 13.78 0.74
CA ALA A 15 8.31 14.78 0.34
C ALA A 15 9.61 14.72 1.17
N ASP A 16 9.55 14.21 2.40
CA ASP A 16 10.70 14.01 3.29
C ASP A 16 11.44 12.68 3.02
N GLY A 17 10.99 11.91 2.01
CA GLY A 17 11.58 10.63 1.63
C GLY A 17 11.17 9.44 2.51
N GLN A 18 10.27 9.63 3.47
CA GLN A 18 9.75 8.57 4.31
C GLN A 18 8.60 7.83 3.63
N THR A 19 8.54 6.50 3.81
CA THR A 19 7.45 5.69 3.28
C THR A 19 6.14 6.01 4.02
N TYR A 20 5.08 6.29 3.28
CA TYR A 20 3.73 6.42 3.81
C TYR A 20 3.31 5.15 4.55
N ASP A 21 2.41 5.30 5.52
CA ASP A 21 1.73 4.17 6.14
C ASP A 21 1.13 3.28 5.04
N GLY A 22 1.40 1.96 5.12
CA GLY A 22 0.94 1.00 4.12
C GLY A 22 -0.58 1.03 3.90
N ARG A 23 -1.36 1.45 4.90
CA ARG A 23 -2.82 1.61 4.80
C ARG A 23 -3.17 2.72 3.83
N LYS A 24 -2.50 3.87 3.91
CA LYS A 24 -2.73 4.99 2.99
C LYS A 24 -2.37 4.61 1.56
N VAL A 25 -1.25 3.89 1.39
CA VAL A 25 -0.85 3.39 0.07
C VAL A 25 -1.90 2.43 -0.49
N ALA A 26 -2.40 1.49 0.31
CA ALA A 26 -3.46 0.57 -0.10
C ALA A 26 -4.75 1.30 -0.50
N GLN A 27 -5.16 2.31 0.29
CA GLN A 27 -6.34 3.13 0.00
C GLN A 27 -6.21 3.87 -1.34
N TRP A 28 -5.10 4.56 -1.57
CA TRP A 28 -4.90 5.30 -2.83
C TRP A 28 -4.86 4.38 -4.04
N LEU A 29 -4.23 3.21 -3.92
CA LEU A 29 -4.21 2.23 -4.99
C LEU A 29 -5.61 1.68 -5.28
N PHE A 30 -6.38 1.39 -4.24
CA PHE A 30 -7.75 0.93 -4.40
C PHE A 30 -8.63 1.98 -5.08
N GLU A 31 -8.56 3.22 -4.61
CA GLU A 31 -9.33 4.33 -5.18
C GLU A 31 -8.95 4.61 -6.63
N ALA A 32 -7.66 4.61 -6.96
CA ALA A 32 -7.19 4.79 -8.33
C ALA A 32 -7.68 3.68 -9.28
N MET A 33 -7.85 2.46 -8.78
CA MET A 33 -8.28 1.31 -9.59
C MET A 33 -9.81 1.19 -9.70
N THR A 34 -10.55 1.63 -8.69
CA THR A 34 -12.00 1.37 -8.58
C THR A 34 -12.86 2.63 -8.68
N GLY A 35 -12.25 3.82 -8.52
CA GLY A 35 -12.95 5.09 -8.37
C GLY A 35 -13.75 5.21 -7.08
N LYS A 36 -13.54 4.30 -6.10
CA LYS A 36 -14.28 4.25 -4.84
C LYS A 36 -13.33 4.37 -3.64
N PRO A 37 -13.76 5.04 -2.55
CA PRO A 37 -12.96 5.07 -1.33
C PRO A 37 -12.92 3.68 -0.68
N MET A 38 -11.79 3.36 -0.05
CA MET A 38 -11.59 2.18 0.81
C MET A 38 -11.64 2.61 2.27
N SER A 39 -12.31 1.83 3.12
CA SER A 39 -12.34 2.13 4.56
C SER A 39 -10.98 1.86 5.22
N ASP A 40 -10.72 2.55 6.33
CA ASP A 40 -9.51 2.33 7.14
C ASP A 40 -9.39 0.89 7.65
N ALA A 41 -10.53 0.25 7.98
CA ALA A 41 -10.56 -1.12 8.48
C ALA A 41 -10.14 -2.12 7.40
N GLU A 42 -10.69 -1.99 6.19
CA GLU A 42 -10.32 -2.83 5.03
C GLU A 42 -8.84 -2.66 4.68
N ALA A 43 -8.35 -1.43 4.70
CA ALA A 43 -6.94 -1.13 4.45
C ALA A 43 -6.02 -1.76 5.53
N ALA A 44 -6.43 -1.70 6.80
CA ALA A 44 -5.69 -2.32 7.90
C ALA A 44 -5.61 -3.85 7.76
N ASP A 45 -6.72 -4.50 7.39
CA ASP A 45 -6.75 -5.96 7.19
C ASP A 45 -5.88 -6.40 6.01
N LEU A 46 -5.93 -5.68 4.89
CA LEU A 46 -5.07 -5.94 3.73
C LEU A 46 -3.58 -5.84 4.09
N VAL A 47 -3.19 -4.79 4.80
CA VAL A 47 -1.80 -4.58 5.21
C VAL A 47 -1.36 -5.67 6.19
N ARG A 48 -2.21 -6.02 7.15
CA ARG A 48 -1.94 -7.10 8.11
C ARG A 48 -1.71 -8.43 7.39
N GLU A 49 -2.60 -8.81 6.48
CA GLU A 49 -2.47 -10.06 5.71
C GLU A 49 -1.19 -10.08 4.87
N ALA A 50 -0.85 -8.96 4.23
CA ALA A 50 0.39 -8.84 3.46
C ALA A 50 1.64 -8.99 4.36
N GLN A 51 1.64 -8.39 5.55
CA GLN A 51 2.71 -8.54 6.53
C GLN A 51 2.85 -9.98 7.01
N GLU A 52 1.74 -10.65 7.33
CA GLU A 52 1.74 -12.06 7.73
C GLU A 52 2.29 -12.97 6.63
N ARG A 53 1.87 -12.77 5.37
CA ARG A 53 2.38 -13.51 4.22
C ARG A 53 3.88 -13.27 4.01
N ALA A 54 4.34 -12.04 4.13
CA ALA A 54 5.77 -11.70 4.03
C ALA A 54 6.59 -12.36 5.16
N ALA A 55 6.06 -12.37 6.38
CA ALA A 55 6.71 -13.02 7.52
C ALA A 55 6.81 -14.55 7.32
N ARG A 56 5.79 -15.20 6.77
CA ARG A 56 5.84 -16.63 6.43
C ARG A 56 6.93 -16.94 5.40
N ARG A 57 7.08 -16.12 4.37
CA ARG A 57 8.15 -16.28 3.36
C ARG A 57 9.57 -16.17 3.93
N ARG A 58 9.76 -15.39 4.99
CA ARG A 58 11.07 -15.25 5.66
C ARG A 58 11.42 -16.44 6.57
N LYS A 59 10.41 -17.23 6.95
CA LYS A 59 10.56 -18.40 7.83
C LYS A 59 10.63 -19.72 7.06
N GLY A 60 10.29 -19.72 5.77
CA GLY A 60 10.33 -20.89 4.90
C GLY A 60 11.56 -20.94 4.02
#